data_AF-A0A7S4QER1-F1
#
_entry.id   AF-A0A7S4QER1-F1
#
_cell.length_a   1.000
_cell.length_b   1.000
_cell.length_c   1.000
_cell.angle_alpha   90.00
_cell.angle_beta   90.00
_cell.angle_gamma   90.00
#
_symmetry.space_group_name_H-M   'P 1'
#
loop_
_entity.id
_entity.type
_entity.pdbx_description
1 polymer ?
#
loop_
_entity_poly.entity_id
_entity_poly.type
_entity_poly.pdbx_seq_one_letter_code
_entity_poly.pdbx_strand_id
1 'polypeptide(L)'
;MHINSSTNHNTCTKDVSLEQAVARQWPLIEQHARRLRPIELYSKKGRDALQIWTAPGDSELDVAYNRPNTQFQKMKRADEIPGAEKIRAIEIGFQGEMYQQNEEGFRTVRTEDGRPANPEVQPTSETRAPTNDEMKKIQEMIKGKDLGGMFDDE
;
A
#
# COMPACT_ATOMS: atom_id res chain seq x y z
N MET A 1 -20.46 23.31 -6.18
CA MET A 1 -19.33 23.91 -6.95
C MET A 1 -19.10 25.30 -6.41
N HIS A 2 -18.10 25.48 -5.56
CA HIS A 2 -17.55 26.78 -5.15
C HIS A 2 -16.24 26.49 -4.40
N ILE A 3 -15.12 26.94 -4.95
CA ILE A 3 -13.86 27.07 -4.21
C ILE A 3 -13.48 28.54 -4.35
N ASN A 4 -13.36 29.22 -3.21
CA ASN A 4 -13.12 30.64 -3.09
C ASN A 4 -11.73 31.02 -3.63
N SER A 5 -11.68 32.06 -4.46
CA SER A 5 -10.45 32.75 -4.83
C SER A 5 -10.00 33.66 -3.66
N SER A 6 -8.95 33.25 -2.95
CA SER A 6 -8.14 34.17 -2.15
C SER A 6 -6.74 34.21 -2.75
N THR A 7 -6.45 35.35 -3.38
CA THR A 7 -5.18 35.70 -4.02
C THR A 7 -4.11 35.94 -2.95
N ASN A 8 -3.35 34.89 -2.62
CA ASN A 8 -2.03 35.03 -2.01
C ASN A 8 -0.97 34.82 -3.09
N HIS A 9 -0.16 35.85 -3.34
CA HIS A 9 0.97 35.85 -4.26
C HIS A 9 2.11 34.95 -3.74
N ASN A 10 1.93 33.64 -3.83
CA ASN A 10 3.02 32.68 -3.93
C ASN A 10 2.89 32.03 -5.30
N THR A 11 3.89 32.19 -6.16
CA THR A 11 3.93 31.63 -7.50
C THR A 11 3.70 30.12 -7.44
N CYS A 12 2.50 29.67 -7.77
CA CYS A 12 2.15 28.28 -7.99
C CYS A 12 2.91 27.83 -9.24
N THR A 13 4.14 27.38 -9.02
CA THR A 13 5.09 26.89 -10.01
C THR A 13 4.56 25.57 -10.57
N LYS A 14 4.24 25.56 -11.88
CA LYS A 14 3.98 24.40 -12.77
C LYS A 14 3.63 23.09 -12.06
N ASP A 15 2.41 22.60 -12.25
CA ASP A 15 1.98 21.28 -11.77
C ASP A 15 3.02 20.21 -12.14
N VAL A 16 3.73 19.69 -11.14
CA VAL A 16 4.69 18.60 -11.29
C VAL A 16 3.91 17.30 -11.32
N SER A 17 4.06 16.51 -12.39
CA SER A 17 3.40 15.20 -12.42
C SER A 17 4.08 14.21 -11.47
N LEU A 18 3.33 13.21 -11.00
CA LEU A 18 3.86 12.12 -10.16
C LEU A 18 5.08 11.46 -10.82
N GLU A 19 4.98 11.15 -12.11
CA GLU A 19 6.06 10.53 -12.88
C GLU A 19 7.31 11.41 -12.90
N GLN A 20 7.15 12.72 -13.08
CA GLN A 20 8.28 13.65 -13.08
C GLN A 20 8.90 13.79 -11.68
N ALA A 21 8.09 13.83 -10.62
CA ALA A 21 8.56 13.88 -9.24
C ALA A 21 9.40 12.64 -8.89
N VAL A 22 8.85 11.44 -9.13
CA VAL A 22 9.55 10.17 -8.86
C VAL A 22 10.82 10.06 -9.71
N ALA A 23 10.73 10.36 -11.01
CA ALA A 23 11.87 10.30 -11.91
C ALA A 23 13.02 11.23 -11.45
N ARG A 24 12.68 12.43 -10.96
CA ARG A 24 13.67 13.39 -10.43
C ARG A 24 14.29 12.94 -9.11
N GLN A 25 13.54 12.21 -8.28
CA GLN A 25 13.98 11.69 -6.98
C GLN A 25 14.67 10.33 -7.06
N TRP A 26 14.63 9.66 -8.22
CA TRP A 26 15.18 8.32 -8.39
C TRP A 26 16.58 8.11 -7.81
N PRO A 27 17.56 9.03 -8.02
CA PRO A 27 18.90 8.84 -7.45
C PRO A 27 18.92 8.82 -5.92
N LEU A 28 18.08 9.64 -5.27
CA LEU A 28 17.96 9.69 -3.81
C LEU A 28 17.32 8.41 -3.28
N ILE A 29 16.24 7.96 -3.91
CA ILE A 29 15.54 6.73 -3.55
C ILE A 29 16.49 5.53 -3.72
N GLU A 30 17.20 5.46 -4.84
CA GLU A 30 18.15 4.37 -5.12
C GLU A 30 19.32 4.35 -4.13
N GLN A 31 19.88 5.51 -3.79
CA GLN A 31 20.93 5.60 -2.77
C GLN A 31 20.43 5.19 -1.39
N HIS A 32 19.23 5.64 -1.01
CA HIS A 32 18.61 5.28 0.26
C HIS A 32 18.34 3.78 0.35
N ALA A 33 17.73 3.18 -0.68
CA ALA A 33 17.45 1.76 -0.76
C ALA A 33 18.73 0.91 -0.65
N ARG A 34 19.82 1.29 -1.35
CA ARG A 34 21.10 0.58 -1.28
C ARG A 34 21.74 0.61 0.11
N ARG A 35 21.53 1.69 0.89
CA ARG A 35 21.98 1.76 2.29
C ARG A 35 21.17 0.83 3.19
N LEU A 36 19.88 0.69 2.94
CA LEU A 36 19.00 -0.21 3.70
C LEU A 36 19.21 -1.68 3.36
N ARG A 37 19.45 -2.00 2.09
CA ARG A 37 19.51 -3.38 1.56
C ARG A 37 20.81 -3.61 0.77
N PRO A 38 21.98 -3.48 1.42
CA PRO A 38 23.26 -3.50 0.75
C PRO A 38 23.56 -4.85 0.08
N ILE A 39 23.16 -5.96 0.71
CA ILE A 39 23.39 -7.31 0.20
C ILE A 39 22.61 -7.54 -1.10
N GLU A 40 21.37 -7.06 -1.15
CA GLU A 40 20.48 -7.29 -2.29
C GLU A 40 20.71 -6.30 -3.44
N LEU A 41 21.16 -5.07 -3.14
CA LEU A 41 21.17 -3.98 -4.11
C LEU A 41 22.56 -3.47 -4.52
N TYR A 42 23.65 -3.69 -3.77
CA TYR A 42 24.97 -3.20 -4.19
C TYR A 42 25.60 -4.03 -5.31
N SER A 43 25.38 -5.34 -5.31
CA SER A 43 25.89 -6.25 -6.35
C SER A 43 25.11 -6.14 -7.65
N LYS A 44 23.84 -5.72 -7.57
CA LYS A 44 22.97 -5.50 -8.73
C LYS A 44 23.28 -4.15 -9.38
N LYS A 45 23.66 -4.17 -10.65
CA LYS A 45 23.89 -2.98 -11.47
C LYS A 45 22.82 -2.90 -12.55
N GLY A 46 22.59 -1.70 -13.06
CA GLY A 46 21.67 -1.47 -14.18
C GLY A 46 20.26 -1.05 -13.76
N ARG A 47 19.40 -0.85 -14.76
CA ARG A 47 18.05 -0.27 -14.56
C ARG A 47 17.11 -1.21 -13.79
N ASP A 48 17.35 -2.51 -13.85
CA ASP A 48 16.51 -3.53 -13.20
C ASP A 48 16.91 -3.84 -11.76
N ALA A 49 17.98 -3.21 -11.25
CA ALA A 49 18.43 -3.42 -9.87
C ALA A 49 17.38 -2.95 -8.84
N LEU A 50 16.69 -1.85 -9.14
CA LEU A 50 15.61 -1.29 -8.33
C LEU A 50 14.51 -0.79 -9.26
N GLN A 51 13.29 -1.24 -9.02
CA GLN A 51 12.09 -0.78 -9.71
C GLN A 51 11.20 -0.05 -8.70
N ILE A 52 10.64 1.08 -9.12
CA ILE A 52 9.70 1.86 -8.32
C ILE A 52 8.33 1.72 -8.95
N TRP A 53 7.33 1.44 -8.11
CA TRP A 53 5.94 1.32 -8.49
C TRP A 53 5.09 2.19 -7.57
N THR A 54 4.04 2.81 -8.11
CA THR A 54 3.12 3.64 -7.34
C THR A 54 1.70 3.11 -7.46
N ALA A 55 1.00 3.05 -6.33
CA ALA A 55 -0.43 2.82 -6.31
C ALA A 55 -1.18 4.15 -6.60
N PRO A 56 -2.43 4.10 -7.09
CA PRO A 56 -3.22 5.30 -7.36
C PRO A 56 -3.71 5.95 -6.06
N GLY A 57 -3.46 7.24 -5.84
CA GLY A 57 -4.10 8.05 -4.79
C GLY A 57 -4.20 7.40 -3.40
N ASP A 58 -5.31 7.68 -2.70
CA ASP A 58 -5.64 7.18 -1.36
C ASP A 58 -6.04 5.68 -1.39
N SER A 59 -5.12 4.82 -1.82
CA SER A 59 -5.35 3.38 -2.00
C SER A 59 -4.62 2.51 -0.98
N GLU A 60 -4.07 3.06 0.10
CA GLU A 60 -3.30 2.30 1.09
C GLU A 60 -4.08 1.07 1.62
N LEU A 61 -5.33 1.26 2.04
CA LEU A 61 -6.19 0.16 2.46
C LEU A 61 -6.51 -0.80 1.31
N ASP A 62 -6.78 -0.29 0.11
CA ASP A 62 -7.08 -1.14 -1.03
C ASP A 62 -5.89 -2.02 -1.45
N VAL A 63 -4.68 -1.46 -1.33
CA VAL A 63 -3.42 -2.15 -1.49
C VAL A 63 -3.28 -3.25 -0.44
N ALA A 64 -3.55 -2.93 0.84
CA ALA A 64 -3.47 -3.89 1.94
C ALA A 64 -4.46 -5.06 1.79
N TYR A 65 -5.66 -4.81 1.29
CA TYR A 65 -6.69 -5.84 1.08
C TYR A 65 -6.60 -6.56 -0.27
N ASN A 66 -5.58 -6.30 -1.09
CA ASN A 66 -5.46 -6.87 -2.43
C ASN A 66 -6.71 -6.62 -3.31
N ARG A 67 -7.29 -5.42 -3.26
CA ARG A 67 -8.45 -5.10 -4.09
C ARG A 67 -8.11 -5.31 -5.58
N PRO A 68 -8.92 -6.03 -6.35
CA PRO A 68 -8.58 -6.45 -7.71
C PRO A 68 -8.47 -5.29 -8.71
N ASN A 69 -9.10 -4.15 -8.40
CA ASN A 69 -9.08 -2.95 -9.23
C ASN A 69 -7.86 -2.05 -8.95
N THR A 70 -7.07 -2.34 -7.92
CA THR A 70 -5.91 -1.54 -7.55
C THR A 70 -4.68 -2.02 -8.31
N GLN A 71 -4.37 -1.30 -9.38
CA GLN A 71 -3.24 -1.57 -10.25
C GLN A 71 -2.11 -0.57 -10.00
N PHE A 72 -0.90 -1.08 -9.81
CA PHE A 72 0.29 -0.27 -9.63
C PHE A 72 0.82 0.18 -11.00
N GLN A 73 1.31 1.40 -11.06
CA GLN A 73 2.01 1.93 -12.22
C GLN A 73 3.52 1.83 -12.00
N LYS A 74 4.24 1.26 -12.96
CA LYS A 74 5.70 1.25 -12.96
C LYS A 74 6.23 2.64 -13.30
N MET A 75 7.07 3.18 -12.43
CA MET A 75 7.70 4.49 -12.63
C MET A 75 8.93 4.36 -13.51
N LYS A 76 9.24 5.44 -14.25
CA LYS A 76 10.39 5.50 -15.15
C LYS A 76 11.46 6.45 -14.64
N ARG A 77 12.68 6.31 -15.16
CA ARG A 77 13.81 7.18 -14.81
C ARG A 77 13.71 8.53 -15.54
N ALA A 78 14.49 9.52 -15.07
CA ALA A 78 14.46 10.90 -15.58
C ALA A 78 14.72 11.03 -17.08
N ASP A 79 15.51 10.14 -17.67
CA ASP A 79 15.80 10.12 -19.10
C ASP A 79 14.60 9.68 -19.97
N GLU A 80 13.57 9.09 -19.35
CA GLU A 80 12.37 8.60 -20.03
C GLU A 80 11.15 9.53 -19.83
N ILE A 81 11.26 10.52 -18.94
CA ILE A 81 10.17 11.42 -18.57
C ILE A 81 10.52 12.86 -18.96
N PRO A 82 9.89 13.42 -20.01
CA PRO A 82 10.18 14.78 -20.46
C PRO A 82 9.97 15.83 -19.37
N GLY A 83 10.97 16.70 -19.18
CA GLY A 83 10.89 17.82 -18.25
C GLY A 83 11.18 17.46 -16.79
N ALA A 84 11.42 16.18 -16.46
CA ALA A 84 11.82 15.78 -15.12
C ALA A 84 13.12 16.48 -14.68
N GLU A 85 14.06 16.68 -15.61
CA GLU A 85 15.34 17.35 -15.38
C GLU A 85 15.21 18.83 -15.00
N LYS A 86 14.10 19.47 -15.37
CA LYS A 86 13.83 20.90 -15.11
C LYS A 86 13.25 21.15 -13.73
N ILE A 87 12.84 20.10 -13.02
CA ILE A 87 12.27 20.21 -11.67
C ILE A 87 13.39 20.51 -10.69
N ARG A 88 13.20 21.59 -9.93
CA ARG A 88 14.13 22.02 -8.90
C ARG A 88 13.95 21.13 -7.68
N ALA A 89 15.05 20.84 -6.99
CA ALA A 89 15.00 19.99 -5.80
C ALA A 89 14.13 20.56 -4.66
N ILE A 90 13.87 21.87 -4.65
CA ILE A 90 12.98 22.51 -3.66
C ILE A 90 11.49 22.24 -3.93
N GLU A 91 11.13 21.79 -5.13
CA GLU A 91 9.74 21.58 -5.55
C GLU A 91 9.21 20.19 -5.17
N ILE A 92 10.10 19.27 -4.78
CA ILE A 92 9.77 17.87 -4.48
C ILE A 92 10.61 17.35 -3.31
N GLY A 93 10.02 16.49 -2.47
CA GLY A 93 10.70 15.89 -1.31
C GLY A 93 10.51 14.38 -1.25
N PHE A 94 11.56 13.65 -0.83
CA PHE A 94 11.49 12.21 -0.57
C PHE A 94 11.66 11.99 0.92
N GLN A 95 10.68 11.34 1.54
CA GLN A 95 10.72 10.90 2.92
C GLN A 95 10.63 9.37 2.93
N GLY A 96 11.76 8.72 3.20
CA GLY A 96 11.80 7.27 3.35
C GLY A 96 11.40 6.87 4.76
N GLU A 97 10.50 5.90 4.87
CA GLU A 97 10.12 5.26 6.13
C GLU A 97 10.78 3.89 6.24
N MET A 98 11.21 3.54 7.46
CA MET A 98 11.84 2.26 7.75
C MET A 98 11.04 1.56 8.84
N TYR A 99 10.47 0.41 8.49
CA TYR A 99 9.84 -0.49 9.44
C TYR A 99 10.92 -1.24 10.24
N GLN A 100 10.79 -1.29 11.55
CA GLN A 100 11.79 -1.91 12.44
C GLN A 100 11.62 -3.44 12.52
N GLN A 101 12.67 -4.14 12.97
CA GLN A 101 12.61 -5.58 13.19
C GLN A 101 11.49 -5.88 14.20
N ASN A 102 10.49 -6.67 13.78
CA ASN A 102 9.24 -7.06 14.46
C ASN A 102 7.98 -6.27 14.07
N GLU A 103 8.08 -5.25 13.23
CA GLU A 103 6.91 -4.72 12.54
C GLU A 103 6.66 -5.58 11.30
N GLU A 104 5.49 -6.21 11.22
CA GLU A 104 4.93 -6.69 9.96
C GLU A 104 4.57 -5.47 9.12
N GLY A 105 5.58 -4.79 8.58
CA GLY A 105 5.34 -3.76 7.58
C GLY A 105 4.51 -4.35 6.44
N PHE A 106 3.59 -3.57 5.88
CA PHE A 106 2.68 -4.03 4.84
C PHE A 106 3.45 -4.40 3.57
N ARG A 107 3.66 -5.70 3.34
CA ARG A 107 4.30 -6.23 2.12
C ARG A 107 3.23 -6.79 1.20
N THR A 108 3.11 -6.20 0.01
CA THR A 108 2.23 -6.74 -1.03
C THR A 108 3.03 -7.36 -2.15
N VAL A 109 2.51 -8.46 -2.71
CA VAL A 109 3.08 -9.12 -3.88
C VAL A 109 2.22 -8.79 -5.09
N ARG A 110 2.86 -8.30 -6.15
CA ARG A 110 2.21 -7.84 -7.37
C ARG A 110 2.70 -8.63 -8.57
N THR A 111 1.84 -8.77 -9.58
CA THR A 111 2.17 -9.31 -10.90
C THR A 111 2.95 -8.27 -11.72
N GLU A 112 3.48 -8.68 -12.88
CA GLU A 112 4.25 -7.79 -13.77
C GLU A 112 3.41 -6.65 -14.38
N ASP A 113 2.09 -6.77 -14.40
CA ASP A 113 1.16 -5.70 -14.78
C ASP A 113 0.71 -4.84 -13.59
N GLY A 114 1.24 -5.08 -12.38
CA GLY A 114 0.98 -4.27 -11.19
C GLY A 114 -0.30 -4.65 -10.43
N ARG A 115 -0.98 -5.73 -10.79
CA ARG A 115 -2.18 -6.22 -10.09
C ARG A 115 -1.81 -7.05 -8.85
N PRO A 116 -2.74 -7.27 -7.90
CA PRO A 116 -2.50 -8.18 -6.78
C PRO A 116 -2.20 -9.59 -7.30
N ALA A 117 -1.11 -10.20 -6.79
CA ALA A 117 -0.80 -11.61 -7.11
C ALA A 117 -1.62 -12.59 -6.26
N ASN A 118 -2.09 -12.13 -5.11
CA ASN A 118 -2.89 -12.91 -4.17
C ASN A 118 -4.37 -12.51 -4.23
N PRO A 119 -5.29 -13.41 -3.86
CA PRO A 119 -6.71 -13.08 -3.73
C PRO A 119 -6.96 -11.93 -2.76
N GLU A 120 -8.11 -11.29 -2.94
CA GLU A 120 -8.62 -10.26 -2.05
C GLU A 120 -8.75 -10.80 -0.62
N VAL A 121 -8.20 -10.06 0.34
CA VAL A 121 -8.28 -10.42 1.75
C VAL A 121 -9.70 -10.08 2.21
N GLN A 122 -10.51 -11.11 2.42
CA GLN A 122 -11.79 -10.91 3.08
C GLN A 122 -11.54 -10.64 4.57
N PRO A 123 -12.20 -9.64 5.17
CA PRO A 123 -12.16 -9.49 6.61
C PRO A 123 -12.62 -10.81 7.22
N THR A 124 -11.80 -11.41 8.08
CA THR A 124 -12.14 -12.64 8.78
C THR A 124 -13.51 -12.45 9.44
N SER A 125 -14.41 -13.37 9.15
CA SER A 125 -15.80 -13.36 9.61
C SER A 125 -15.94 -13.53 11.13
N GLU A 126 -14.87 -13.45 11.91
CA GLU A 126 -14.90 -13.68 13.37
C GLU A 126 -15.70 -12.60 14.12
N THR A 127 -15.97 -11.46 13.48
CA THR A 127 -16.93 -10.44 13.95
C THR A 127 -18.23 -10.39 13.15
N ARG A 128 -18.52 -11.38 12.29
CA ARG A 128 -19.85 -11.44 11.67
C ARG A 128 -20.83 -12.03 12.68
N ALA A 129 -21.98 -11.38 12.84
CA ALA A 129 -23.12 -12.02 13.48
C ALA A 129 -23.41 -13.34 12.74
N PRO A 130 -23.55 -14.48 13.45
CA PRO A 130 -23.85 -15.76 12.81
C PRO A 130 -25.07 -15.61 11.89
N THR A 131 -25.04 -16.21 10.71
CA THR A 131 -26.20 -16.19 9.84
C THR A 131 -27.39 -16.88 10.50
N ASN A 132 -28.62 -16.59 10.07
CA ASN A 132 -29.82 -17.23 10.60
C ASN A 132 -29.74 -18.78 10.56
N ASP A 133 -29.07 -19.33 9.55
CA ASP A 133 -28.86 -20.77 9.41
C ASP A 133 -27.84 -21.32 10.43
N GLU A 134 -26.81 -20.55 10.76
CA GLU A 134 -25.83 -20.88 11.81
C GLU A 134 -26.46 -20.76 13.20
N MET A 135 -27.29 -19.72 13.43
CA MET A 135 -28.08 -19.55 14.66
C MET A 135 -29.03 -20.73 14.90
N LYS A 136 -29.70 -21.22 13.84
CA LYS A 136 -30.59 -22.36 13.95
C LYS A 136 -29.85 -23.65 14.32
N LYS A 137 -28.68 -23.89 13.73
CA LYS A 137 -27.81 -25.03 14.09
C LYS A 137 -27.30 -24.94 15.53
N ILE A 138 -26.94 -23.73 16.00
CA ILE A 138 -26.53 -23.49 17.39
C ILE A 138 -27.70 -23.76 18.35
N GLN A 139 -28.90 -23.30 18.03
CA GLN A 139 -30.10 -23.57 18.81
C GLN A 139 -30.46 -25.06 18.86
N GLU A 140 -30.33 -25.79 17.74
CA GLU A 140 -30.55 -27.23 17.70
C GLU A 140 -29.51 -28.00 18.54
N MET A 141 -28.24 -27.59 18.52
CA MET A 141 -27.18 -28.18 19.35
C MET A 141 -27.37 -27.91 20.85
N ILE A 142 -27.84 -26.71 21.22
CA ILE A 142 -28.13 -26.37 22.63
C ILE A 142 -29.37 -27.11 23.13
N LYS A 143 -30.39 -27.27 22.29
CA LYS A 143 -31.63 -27.97 22.66
C LYS A 143 -31.44 -29.49 22.83
N GLY A 144 -30.39 -30.05 22.24
CA GLY A 144 -30.02 -31.47 22.38
C GLY A 144 -29.05 -31.80 23.52
N LYS A 145 -28.43 -30.78 24.14
CA LYS A 145 -27.60 -30.96 25.35
C LYS A 145 -28.42 -30.55 26.57
N ASP A 146 -28.82 -31.55 27.34
CA ASP A 146 -29.42 -31.35 28.67
C ASP A 146 -28.42 -30.57 29.55
N LEU A 147 -28.71 -29.29 29.80
CA LEU A 147 -27.89 -28.39 30.62
C LEU A 147 -28.08 -28.66 32.13
N GLY A 148 -28.84 -29.69 32.50
CA GLY A 148 -29.22 -30.02 33.88
C GLY A 148 -28.14 -30.67 34.75
N GLY A 149 -26.85 -30.56 34.41
CA GLY A 149 -25.77 -31.25 35.16
C GLY A 149 -24.50 -30.46 35.40
N MET A 150 -24.48 -29.13 35.22
CA MET A 150 -23.26 -28.32 35.37
C MET A 150 -23.26 -27.38 36.58
N PHE A 151 -24.27 -27.47 37.44
CA PHE A 151 -24.32 -26.79 38.74
C PHE A 151 -24.93 -27.72 39.78
N ASP A 152 -24.21 -28.79 40.15
CA ASP A 152 -24.41 -29.45 41.45
C ASP A 152 -23.03 -29.86 41.98
N ASP A 153 -22.67 -29.18 43.08
CA ASP A 153 -21.83 -29.57 44.23
C ASP A 153 -20.40 -30.13 44.05
N GLU A 154 -19.39 -29.30 44.37
CA GLU A 154 -18.69 -29.31 45.68
C GLU A 154 -17.78 -28.08 45.86
#